data_AF-A0A7S3NHB4-F1
#
_entry.id   AF-A0A7S3NHB4-F1
#
_cell.length_a   1.000
_cell.length_b   1.000
_cell.length_c   1.000
_cell.angle_alpha   90.00
_cell.angle_beta   90.00
_cell.angle_gamma   90.00
#
_symmetry.space_group_name_H-M   'P 1'
#
loop_
_entity.id
_entity.type
_entity.pdbx_description
1 polymer ?
#
loop_
_entity_poly.entity_id
_entity_poly.type
_entity_poly.pdbx_seq_one_letter_code
_entity_poly.pdbx_strand_id
1 'polypeptide(L)'
;MKGKKKKTFTSSLAKKQKANPFERLGNKRTRRVAALNDRVKGSFRDVAKARAKSESRRKAGLLADLARERRENEFIDRRIGADLDESRQSELRFQKAAESRASKRQKQITKNEEEPLTHSGKALGLDDDFEEEINEEEREVAELDEEFAALAPLLAPEMIKRRQSARKYMRADDYDMTLRELMSERRAQATEPAWSREEVARRELLALDNAALLPTECPGTSHDLEACLKQIENGFLDISAAFESLRIVFSPRLPGRSATDFGNLATAIISFTKQKIDQLYIDAAATTIIKMAHDAPREIALALKTELLDTVFAKKEYVISLTELCLLRILPRIRSPRALLRRGIIILAHFLARIQNDEFLLGCLACLVAHELEPHLYLPEVQAFLKSAQPIEPITQAQIDWLKSLGPQEPKIQEQFSGVEPPPTIEPRIEHRLMNKHDAHLDGPTAQLKHTKRLLNRERRGAMRELRRDADFLHSLRSKQQNEDLSSKRSDRQKNYNWIQDRSAKGWQ
;
A
#
# COMPACT_ATOMS: atom_id res chain seq x y z
N MET A 1 -24.82 46.53 55.37
CA MET A 1 -23.97 46.79 54.17
C MET A 1 -22.65 46.04 54.32
N LYS A 2 -22.46 44.93 53.59
CA LYS A 2 -21.24 44.10 53.66
C LYS A 2 -20.23 44.58 52.61
N GLY A 3 -19.14 45.20 53.05
CA GLY A 3 -18.08 45.75 52.20
C GLY A 3 -17.31 44.66 51.45
N LYS A 4 -17.39 44.68 50.11
CA LYS A 4 -16.57 43.84 49.21
C LYS A 4 -15.11 44.26 49.32
N LYS A 5 -14.26 43.41 49.89
CA LYS A 5 -12.79 43.56 49.84
C LYS A 5 -12.31 43.41 48.38
N LYS A 6 -11.89 44.53 47.78
CA LYS A 6 -11.19 44.56 46.48
C LYS A 6 -9.87 43.79 46.61
N LYS A 7 -9.72 42.68 45.87
CA LYS A 7 -8.42 42.02 45.67
C LYS A 7 -7.60 42.87 44.70
N THR A 8 -6.58 43.55 45.22
CA THR A 8 -5.59 44.27 44.42
C THR A 8 -4.67 43.27 43.71
N PHE A 9 -4.69 43.30 42.38
CA PHE A 9 -3.82 42.52 41.47
C PHE A 9 -2.41 43.14 41.40
N THR A 10 -1.71 43.24 42.52
CA THR A 10 -0.33 43.75 42.58
C THR A 10 0.63 42.63 42.96
N SER A 11 0.91 41.68 42.06
CA SER A 11 1.94 40.66 42.32
C SER A 11 2.60 40.00 41.09
N SER A 12 2.78 40.72 39.97
CA SER A 12 3.35 40.12 38.74
C SER A 12 4.62 40.78 38.20
N LEU A 13 5.36 41.55 39.01
CA LEU A 13 6.64 42.15 38.59
C LEU A 13 7.77 42.09 39.63
N ALA A 14 7.67 41.23 40.65
CA ALA A 14 8.85 40.86 41.42
C ALA A 14 9.79 40.08 40.49
N LYS A 15 10.85 40.74 39.99
CA LYS A 15 11.97 40.09 39.29
C LYS A 15 12.39 38.90 40.15
N LYS A 16 12.01 37.68 39.75
CA LYS A 16 12.50 36.46 40.38
C LYS A 16 14.01 36.59 40.40
N GLN A 17 14.60 36.68 41.59
CA GLN A 17 16.04 36.70 41.75
C GLN A 17 16.59 35.58 40.86
N LYS A 18 17.50 35.93 39.95
CA LYS A 18 18.09 34.97 39.03
C LYS A 18 18.66 33.86 39.91
N ALA A 19 18.02 32.69 39.88
CA ALA A 19 18.41 31.59 40.76
C ALA A 19 19.89 31.30 40.55
N ASN A 20 20.60 31.06 41.65
CA ASN A 20 22.03 30.89 41.66
C ASN A 20 22.44 29.84 40.60
N PRO A 21 23.35 30.15 39.67
CA PRO A 21 23.76 29.21 38.63
C PRO A 21 24.37 27.93 39.22
N PHE A 22 24.93 27.95 40.43
CA PHE A 22 25.48 26.78 41.10
C PHE A 22 24.42 25.82 41.68
N GLU A 23 23.19 26.28 41.88
CA GLU A 23 22.09 25.42 42.35
C GLU A 23 21.46 24.63 41.19
N ARG A 24 21.67 25.09 39.96
CA ARG A 24 21.13 24.50 38.74
C ARG A 24 22.21 23.72 38.00
N LEU A 25 22.01 22.42 37.86
CA LEU A 25 22.82 21.61 36.96
C LEU A 25 22.20 21.67 35.55
N GLY A 26 22.95 22.17 34.59
CA GLY A 26 22.61 22.14 33.18
C GLY A 26 23.66 21.40 32.35
N ASN A 27 23.21 20.73 31.28
CA ASN A 27 24.14 20.08 30.35
C ASN A 27 24.79 21.15 29.46
N LYS A 28 26.14 21.15 29.35
CA LYS A 28 26.90 22.14 28.56
C LYS A 28 26.52 22.16 27.07
N ARG A 29 25.99 21.06 26.53
CA ARG A 29 25.52 20.96 25.14
C ARG A 29 24.00 20.79 25.13
N THR A 30 23.32 21.73 24.47
CA THR A 30 22.01 21.47 23.87
C THR A 30 22.16 20.28 22.90
N ARG A 31 21.11 19.49 22.69
CA ARG A 31 21.13 18.16 22.03
C ARG A 31 22.13 18.05 20.87
N ARG A 32 22.70 16.86 20.65
CA ARG A 32 23.47 16.54 19.43
C ARG A 32 22.66 16.78 18.14
N VAL A 33 21.33 16.69 18.22
CA VAL A 33 20.39 16.98 17.13
C VAL A 33 19.39 18.03 17.60
N ALA A 34 19.42 19.21 16.98
CA ALA A 34 18.51 20.30 17.27
C ALA A 34 17.15 20.01 16.62
N ALA A 35 16.22 19.47 17.40
CA ALA A 35 14.80 19.48 17.03
C ALA A 35 14.20 20.81 17.47
N LEU A 36 13.63 21.56 16.52
CA LEU A 36 12.93 22.80 16.80
C LEU A 36 11.78 22.53 17.79
N ASN A 37 11.57 23.44 18.75
CA ASN A 37 10.52 23.39 19.80
C ASN A 37 10.66 22.33 20.90
N ASP A 38 11.71 21.52 20.87
CA ASP A 38 11.74 20.30 21.67
C ASP A 38 12.57 20.49 22.96
N ARG A 39 11.91 20.95 24.04
CA ARG A 39 12.56 21.17 25.35
C ARG A 39 13.17 19.85 25.86
N VAL A 40 14.49 19.84 26.05
CA VAL A 40 15.20 18.65 26.56
C VAL A 40 14.79 18.40 28.01
N LYS A 41 14.18 17.24 28.28
CA LYS A 41 13.84 16.85 29.66
C LYS A 41 15.11 16.80 30.52
N GLY A 42 15.22 17.74 31.46
CA GLY A 42 16.39 17.85 32.33
C GLY A 42 17.54 18.68 31.79
N SER A 43 17.33 19.55 30.79
CA SER A 43 18.32 20.58 30.41
C SER A 43 18.71 21.47 31.59
N PHE A 44 17.78 21.71 32.51
CA PHE A 44 18.01 22.42 33.76
C PHE A 44 17.35 21.65 34.90
N ARG A 45 18.14 21.26 35.90
CA ARG A 45 17.66 20.63 37.13
C ARG A 45 18.15 21.41 38.33
N ASP A 46 17.23 21.76 39.22
CA ASP A 46 17.56 22.38 40.50
C ASP A 46 17.96 21.28 41.50
N VAL A 47 19.27 21.12 41.71
CA VAL A 47 19.83 20.05 42.53
C VAL A 47 19.66 20.36 44.00
N ALA A 48 19.80 21.63 44.40
CA ALA A 48 19.65 22.06 45.79
C ALA A 48 18.23 21.78 46.30
N LYS A 49 17.21 22.20 45.55
CA LYS A 49 15.81 21.92 45.90
C LYS A 49 15.49 20.43 45.95
N ALA A 50 16.04 19.64 45.02
CA ALA A 50 15.86 18.19 45.01
C ALA A 50 16.49 17.51 46.23
N ARG A 51 17.71 17.93 46.64
CA ARG A 51 18.38 17.44 47.85
C ARG A 51 17.59 17.81 49.11
N ALA A 52 17.20 19.07 49.27
CA ALA A 52 16.41 19.53 50.42
C ALA A 52 15.08 18.77 50.55
N LYS A 53 14.36 18.54 49.44
CA LYS A 53 13.13 17.73 49.43
C LYS A 53 13.39 16.26 49.77
N SER A 54 14.53 15.72 49.35
CA SER A 54 14.91 14.35 49.67
C SER A 54 15.25 14.20 51.15
N GLU A 55 15.95 15.17 51.73
CA GLU A 55 16.25 15.21 53.16
C GLU A 55 15.00 15.38 54.00
N SER A 56 14.05 16.24 53.59
CA SER A 56 12.78 16.38 54.32
C SER A 56 11.97 15.08 54.31
N ARG A 57 12.00 14.32 53.21
CA ARG A 57 11.40 12.98 53.14
C ARG A 57 12.09 11.98 54.08
N ARG A 58 13.42 11.97 54.15
CA ARG A 58 14.16 11.10 55.09
C ARG A 58 13.90 11.48 56.55
N LYS A 59 13.83 12.77 56.86
CA LYS A 59 13.42 13.26 58.19
C LYS A 59 11.97 12.88 58.52
N ALA A 60 11.07 12.80 57.55
CA ALA A 60 9.70 12.38 57.79
C ALA A 60 9.55 10.86 57.94
N GLY A 61 10.32 10.07 57.18
CA GLY A 61 10.32 8.59 57.25
C GLY A 61 11.32 8.06 58.27
N LEU A 62 12.59 7.96 57.88
CA LEU A 62 13.66 7.31 58.65
C LEU A 62 13.84 7.85 60.08
N LEU A 63 13.68 9.16 60.30
CA LEU A 63 13.78 9.70 61.66
C LEU A 63 12.56 9.32 62.51
N ALA A 64 11.36 9.30 61.92
CA ALA A 64 10.17 8.81 62.60
C ALA A 64 10.29 7.30 62.90
N ASP A 65 10.88 6.52 62.00
CA ASP A 65 11.15 5.09 62.19
C ASP A 65 12.15 4.87 63.33
N LEU A 66 13.27 5.58 63.33
CA LEU A 66 14.28 5.51 64.39
C LEU A 66 13.74 5.96 65.76
N ALA A 67 12.81 6.92 65.78
CA ALA A 67 12.10 7.33 67.00
C ALA A 67 11.10 6.26 67.46
N ARG A 68 10.55 5.46 66.55
CA ARG A 68 9.67 4.32 66.84
C ARG A 68 10.43 3.08 67.28
N GLU A 69 11.67 2.85 66.82
CA GLU A 69 12.49 1.68 67.23
C GLU A 69 12.66 1.55 68.75
N ARG A 70 12.60 2.65 69.50
CA ARG A 70 12.68 2.65 70.98
C ARG A 70 11.33 2.50 71.69
N ARG A 71 10.22 2.45 70.94
CA ARG A 71 8.86 2.35 71.49
C ARG A 71 8.34 0.94 71.24
N GLU A 72 7.95 0.26 72.31
CA GLU A 72 7.31 -1.06 72.23
C GLU A 72 5.80 -0.94 71.98
N ASN A 73 5.21 0.21 72.33
CA ASN A 73 3.78 0.46 72.19
C ASN A 73 3.45 1.08 70.83
N GLU A 74 2.57 0.43 70.08
CA GLU A 74 1.96 0.97 68.87
C GLU A 74 0.52 1.41 69.17
N PHE A 75 0.19 2.66 68.82
CA PHE A 75 -1.19 3.13 68.90
C PHE A 75 -1.95 2.63 67.67
N ILE A 76 -2.77 1.60 67.86
CA ILE A 76 -3.68 1.08 66.84
C ILE A 76 -4.98 1.90 66.92
N ASP A 77 -5.17 2.83 65.98
CA ASP A 77 -6.40 3.63 65.92
C ASP A 77 -7.53 2.77 65.32
N ARG A 78 -8.34 2.15 66.19
CA ARG A 78 -9.51 1.33 65.81
C ARG A 78 -10.80 2.11 65.66
N ARG A 79 -10.75 3.43 65.46
CA ARG A 79 -11.98 4.18 65.15
C ARG A 79 -12.59 3.62 63.87
N ILE A 80 -13.91 3.42 63.91
CA ILE A 80 -14.72 2.66 62.93
C ILE A 80 -14.28 3.00 61.48
N GLY A 81 -13.83 1.98 60.74
CA GLY A 81 -13.36 2.10 59.36
C GLY A 81 -11.84 2.05 59.12
N ALA A 82 -11.01 1.96 60.17
CA ALA A 82 -9.54 1.87 60.02
C ALA A 82 -8.99 0.43 59.84
N ASP A 83 -9.65 -0.58 60.41
CA ASP A 83 -9.26 -2.01 60.30
C ASP A 83 -9.85 -2.70 59.06
N LEU A 84 -10.25 -1.94 58.04
CA LEU A 84 -10.70 -2.52 56.78
C LEU A 84 -9.52 -3.22 56.08
N ASP A 85 -9.76 -4.44 55.61
CA ASP A 85 -8.79 -5.25 54.87
C ASP A 85 -8.19 -4.49 53.69
N GLU A 86 -6.93 -4.74 53.31
CA GLU A 86 -6.23 -3.95 52.27
C GLU A 86 -7.02 -3.88 50.95
N SER A 87 -7.76 -4.96 50.63
CA SER A 87 -8.67 -5.01 49.48
C SER A 87 -9.78 -3.97 49.59
N ARG A 88 -10.49 -3.91 50.73
CA ARG A 88 -11.56 -2.93 50.98
C ARG A 88 -11.03 -1.50 51.05
N GLN A 89 -9.83 -1.28 51.61
CA GLN A 89 -9.20 0.04 51.56
C GLN A 89 -8.84 0.46 50.13
N SER A 90 -8.40 -0.49 49.30
CA SER A 90 -8.09 -0.24 47.90
C SER A 90 -9.36 0.11 47.10
N GLU A 91 -10.47 -0.56 47.39
CA GLU A 91 -11.79 -0.28 46.82
C GLU A 91 -12.29 1.11 47.24
N LEU A 92 -12.20 1.46 48.53
CA LEU A 92 -12.57 2.80 49.01
C LEU A 92 -11.66 3.90 48.45
N ARG A 93 -10.37 3.63 48.24
CA ARG A 93 -9.46 4.56 47.55
C ARG A 93 -9.82 4.68 46.08
N PHE A 94 -10.25 3.59 45.44
CA PHE A 94 -10.69 3.58 44.05
C PHE A 94 -12.00 4.35 43.88
N GLN A 95 -12.97 4.14 44.78
CA GLN A 95 -14.24 4.87 44.85
C GLN A 95 -13.99 6.35 45.13
N LYS A 96 -13.23 6.72 46.18
CA LYS A 96 -12.87 8.13 46.44
C LYS A 96 -12.05 8.75 45.30
N ALA A 97 -11.20 7.99 44.64
CA ALA A 97 -10.49 8.47 43.45
C ALA A 97 -11.44 8.67 42.27
N ALA A 98 -12.40 7.76 42.06
CA ALA A 98 -13.45 7.85 41.06
C ALA A 98 -14.37 9.04 41.34
N GLU A 99 -14.83 9.24 42.57
CA GLU A 99 -15.60 10.40 43.03
C GLU A 99 -14.81 11.70 42.92
N SER A 100 -13.51 11.70 43.26
CA SER A 100 -12.67 12.90 43.08
C SER A 100 -12.46 13.22 41.59
N ARG A 101 -12.46 12.22 40.72
CA ARG A 101 -12.42 12.37 39.25
C ARG A 101 -13.77 12.81 38.70
N ALA A 102 -14.87 12.25 39.22
CA ALA A 102 -16.24 12.60 38.87
C ALA A 102 -16.54 14.04 39.31
N SER A 103 -16.22 14.43 40.54
CA SER A 103 -16.36 15.80 41.03
C SER A 103 -15.42 16.79 40.33
N LYS A 104 -14.20 16.39 39.92
CA LYS A 104 -13.35 17.23 39.06
C LYS A 104 -13.91 17.38 37.65
N ARG A 105 -14.49 16.31 37.08
CA ARG A 105 -15.23 16.36 35.81
C ARG A 105 -16.45 17.26 35.94
N GLN A 106 -17.24 17.11 37.01
CA GLN A 106 -18.42 17.93 37.29
C GLN A 106 -18.05 19.39 37.54
N LYS A 107 -16.91 19.70 38.18
CA LYS A 107 -16.36 21.05 38.31
C LYS A 107 -15.79 21.61 37.00
N GLN A 108 -15.41 20.77 36.05
CA GLN A 108 -15.07 21.19 34.69
C GLN A 108 -16.32 21.42 33.83
N ILE A 109 -17.39 20.65 34.05
CA ILE A 109 -18.67 20.78 33.34
C ILE A 109 -19.46 22.01 33.84
N THR A 110 -19.56 22.23 35.15
CA THR A 110 -20.27 23.37 35.77
C THR A 110 -19.59 24.75 35.59
N LYS A 111 -18.49 24.82 34.82
CA LYS A 111 -17.87 26.10 34.46
C LYS A 111 -18.36 26.68 33.14
N ASN A 112 -19.12 25.91 32.35
CA ASN A 112 -19.85 26.39 31.19
C ASN A 112 -21.34 26.11 31.44
N GLU A 113 -22.03 27.17 31.89
CA GLU A 113 -23.47 27.47 31.78
C GLU A 113 -24.53 26.41 32.16
N GLU A 114 -25.55 26.93 32.88
CA GLU A 114 -26.83 26.34 33.29
C GLU A 114 -26.88 25.60 34.65
N GLU A 115 -27.65 26.22 35.55
CA GLU A 115 -28.00 25.77 36.89
C GLU A 115 -28.78 24.45 36.83
N PRO A 116 -28.43 23.43 37.64
CA PRO A 116 -29.24 22.23 37.74
C PRO A 116 -30.58 22.56 38.40
N LEU A 117 -31.66 22.25 37.67
CA LEU A 117 -33.05 22.37 38.06
C LEU A 117 -33.30 21.71 39.43
N THR A 118 -33.59 22.53 40.45
CA THR A 118 -33.98 22.08 41.78
C THR A 118 -35.49 22.28 41.93
N HIS A 119 -36.26 21.20 42.09
CA HIS A 119 -37.67 21.31 42.49
C HIS A 119 -37.73 21.17 44.01
N SER A 120 -38.26 22.19 44.69
CA SER A 120 -38.48 22.22 46.16
C SER A 120 -37.22 22.09 47.06
N GLY A 121 -36.04 22.48 46.59
CA GLY A 121 -34.85 22.60 47.44
C GLY A 121 -34.17 21.28 47.85
N LYS A 122 -34.52 20.14 47.26
CA LYS A 122 -33.79 18.87 47.40
C LYS A 122 -33.20 18.44 46.05
N ALA A 123 -31.90 18.11 46.06
CA ALA A 123 -31.22 17.52 44.90
C ALA A 123 -31.52 16.02 44.87
N LEU A 124 -32.09 15.53 43.76
CA LEU A 124 -32.52 14.13 43.52
C LEU A 124 -31.35 13.14 43.34
N GLY A 125 -30.36 13.14 44.25
CA GLY A 125 -29.15 12.34 44.04
C GLY A 125 -28.61 11.55 45.21
N LEU A 126 -29.25 11.57 46.38
CA LEU A 126 -28.75 10.91 47.59
C LEU A 126 -29.94 10.65 48.53
N ASP A 127 -30.46 9.43 48.51
CA ASP A 127 -31.19 8.88 49.67
C ASP A 127 -30.41 7.62 50.11
N ASP A 128 -30.07 7.62 51.40
CA ASP A 128 -29.24 6.68 52.15
C ASP A 128 -30.17 5.77 52.99
N ASP A 129 -30.59 4.60 52.50
CA ASP A 129 -31.39 3.63 53.27
C ASP A 129 -30.95 2.16 53.01
N PHE A 130 -29.64 1.90 52.84
CA PHE A 130 -29.09 0.63 52.32
C PHE A 130 -28.75 -0.48 53.35
N GLU A 131 -29.20 -0.40 54.61
CA GLU A 131 -28.77 -1.38 55.64
C GLU A 131 -29.85 -2.35 56.14
N GLU A 132 -31.12 -2.23 55.71
CA GLU A 132 -32.15 -3.27 55.94
C GLU A 132 -32.43 -4.16 54.69
N GLU A 133 -31.90 -3.78 53.52
CA GLU A 133 -32.27 -4.35 52.20
C GLU A 133 -31.61 -5.72 51.89
N ILE A 134 -30.47 -6.05 52.49
CA ILE A 134 -29.66 -7.23 52.07
C ILE A 134 -30.34 -8.59 52.41
N ASN A 135 -31.22 -8.64 53.42
CA ASN A 135 -31.94 -9.88 53.74
C ASN A 135 -33.31 -9.99 53.03
N GLU A 136 -33.82 -8.89 52.46
CA GLU A 136 -35.00 -8.88 51.58
C GLU A 136 -34.57 -9.06 50.12
N GLU A 137 -33.41 -8.57 49.70
CA GLU A 137 -32.83 -8.76 48.36
C GLU A 137 -32.63 -10.24 47.99
N GLU A 138 -32.27 -11.13 48.94
CA GLU A 138 -32.16 -12.57 48.62
C GLU A 138 -33.53 -13.25 48.40
N ARG A 139 -34.63 -12.68 48.94
CA ARG A 139 -35.99 -13.13 48.63
C ARG A 139 -36.54 -12.46 47.37
N GLU A 140 -36.29 -11.17 47.20
CA GLU A 140 -36.69 -10.41 46.02
C GLU A 140 -35.97 -10.89 44.76
N VAL A 141 -34.71 -11.31 44.81
CA VAL A 141 -34.01 -11.86 43.62
C VAL A 141 -34.68 -13.14 43.12
N ALA A 142 -35.22 -13.98 44.02
CA ALA A 142 -35.95 -15.18 43.64
C ALA A 142 -37.33 -14.85 43.03
N GLU A 143 -38.04 -13.87 43.60
CA GLU A 143 -39.34 -13.41 43.08
C GLU A 143 -39.18 -12.61 41.77
N LEU A 144 -38.11 -11.82 41.63
CA LEU A 144 -37.79 -11.03 40.44
C LEU A 144 -37.38 -11.91 39.26
N ASP A 145 -36.74 -13.07 39.48
CA ASP A 145 -36.45 -14.02 38.40
C ASP A 145 -37.72 -14.69 37.87
N GLU A 146 -38.71 -14.98 38.73
CA GLU A 146 -40.02 -15.48 38.33
C GLU A 146 -40.85 -14.40 37.61
N GLU A 147 -40.83 -13.16 38.11
CA GLU A 147 -41.49 -12.02 37.45
C GLU A 147 -40.82 -11.63 36.13
N PHE A 148 -39.48 -11.72 36.03
CA PHE A 148 -38.76 -11.46 34.79
C PHE A 148 -39.05 -12.51 33.72
N ALA A 149 -39.20 -13.78 34.12
CA ALA A 149 -39.68 -14.84 33.21
C ALA A 149 -41.10 -14.56 32.70
N ALA A 150 -41.98 -13.99 33.55
CA ALA A 150 -43.33 -13.58 33.16
C ALA A 150 -43.39 -12.30 32.30
N LEU A 151 -42.44 -11.37 32.47
CA LEU A 151 -42.35 -10.09 31.73
C LEU A 151 -41.56 -10.17 30.42
N ALA A 152 -40.71 -11.18 30.23
CA ALA A 152 -39.92 -11.37 29.01
C ALA A 152 -40.74 -11.35 27.69
N PRO A 153 -41.97 -11.92 27.62
CA PRO A 153 -42.81 -11.83 26.43
C PRO A 153 -43.35 -10.40 26.16
N LEU A 154 -43.51 -9.58 27.21
CA LEU A 154 -44.01 -8.20 27.11
C LEU A 154 -42.89 -7.20 26.77
N LEU A 155 -41.65 -7.46 27.20
CA LEU A 155 -40.51 -6.56 26.97
C LEU A 155 -39.88 -6.71 25.57
N ALA A 156 -40.04 -7.85 24.92
CA ALA A 156 -39.50 -8.12 23.58
C ALA A 156 -39.86 -7.06 22.52
N PRO A 157 -41.13 -6.58 22.41
CA PRO A 157 -41.47 -5.52 21.46
C PRO A 157 -40.89 -4.13 21.80
N GLU A 158 -40.65 -3.78 23.06
CA GLU A 158 -40.06 -2.49 23.44
C GLU A 158 -38.55 -2.41 23.20
N MET A 159 -37.83 -3.51 23.42
CA MET A 159 -36.39 -3.63 23.11
C MET A 159 -36.12 -3.43 21.61
N ILE A 160 -37.02 -3.87 20.73
CA ILE A 160 -36.95 -3.63 19.29
C ILE A 160 -37.12 -2.14 18.97
N LYS A 161 -38.03 -1.42 19.66
CA LYS A 161 -38.19 0.04 19.50
C LYS A 161 -36.99 0.83 20.01
N ARG A 162 -36.36 0.41 21.13
CA ARG A 162 -35.12 1.03 21.65
C ARG A 162 -33.92 0.82 20.73
N ARG A 163 -33.80 -0.34 20.07
CA ARG A 163 -32.79 -0.57 19.02
C ARG A 163 -33.00 0.33 17.81
N GLN A 164 -34.24 0.63 17.45
CA GLN A 164 -34.56 1.56 16.37
C GLN A 164 -34.29 3.02 16.76
N SER A 165 -34.48 3.42 18.03
CA SER A 165 -34.16 4.78 18.50
C SER A 165 -32.67 5.00 18.76
N ALA A 166 -31.91 3.98 19.17
CA ALA A 166 -30.45 4.06 19.30
C ALA A 166 -29.75 4.26 17.94
N ARG A 167 -30.30 3.69 16.86
CA ARG A 167 -29.88 4.01 15.48
C ARG A 167 -30.16 5.46 15.07
N LYS A 168 -31.06 6.17 15.76
CA LYS A 168 -31.45 7.55 15.44
C LYS A 168 -30.47 8.61 15.97
N TYR A 169 -29.53 8.24 16.85
CA TYR A 169 -28.59 9.18 17.49
C TYR A 169 -27.10 8.91 17.25
N MET A 170 -26.73 7.92 16.45
CA MET A 170 -25.40 7.92 15.84
C MET A 170 -25.43 8.92 14.68
N ARG A 171 -25.15 10.20 14.96
CA ARG A 171 -24.82 11.15 13.90
C ARG A 171 -23.68 10.52 13.12
N ALA A 172 -23.90 10.32 11.82
CA ALA A 172 -22.86 9.86 10.90
C ALA A 172 -21.66 10.79 11.11
N ASP A 173 -20.50 10.21 11.44
CA ASP A 173 -19.28 11.00 11.59
C ASP A 173 -19.02 11.75 10.26
N ASP A 174 -18.37 12.92 10.30
CA ASP A 174 -18.21 13.79 9.12
C ASP A 174 -17.65 13.07 7.87
N TYR A 175 -16.92 11.96 8.08
CA TYR A 175 -16.44 11.07 7.02
C TYR A 175 -17.55 10.32 6.26
N ASP A 176 -18.59 9.88 6.97
CA ASP A 176 -19.73 9.18 6.37
C ASP A 176 -20.66 10.13 5.62
N MET A 177 -20.77 11.40 6.08
CA MET A 177 -21.49 12.45 5.35
C MET A 177 -20.82 12.77 4.01
N THR A 178 -19.50 12.98 4.01
CA THR A 178 -18.74 13.31 2.79
C THR A 178 -18.75 12.17 1.76
N LEU A 179 -18.71 10.91 2.18
CA LEU A 179 -18.86 9.75 1.28
C LEU A 179 -20.24 9.68 0.63
N ARG A 180 -21.29 10.07 1.35
CA ARG A 180 -22.67 10.06 0.84
C ARG A 180 -22.93 11.21 -0.14
N GLU A 181 -22.34 12.37 0.12
CA GLU A 181 -22.31 13.49 -0.83
C GLU A 181 -21.53 13.12 -2.10
N LEU A 182 -20.35 12.52 -1.99
CA LEU A 182 -19.56 12.04 -3.14
C LEU A 182 -20.28 11.01 -4.01
N MET A 183 -21.08 10.13 -3.40
CA MET A 183 -21.88 9.13 -4.12
C MET A 183 -23.08 9.76 -4.85
N SER A 184 -23.66 10.83 -4.29
CA SER A 184 -24.82 11.51 -4.88
C SER A 184 -24.43 12.58 -5.91
N GLU A 185 -23.22 13.13 -5.80
CA GLU A 185 -22.64 14.07 -6.77
C GLU A 185 -21.83 13.42 -7.89
N ARG A 186 -22.03 12.13 -8.20
CA ARG A 186 -21.54 11.52 -9.45
C ARG A 186 -22.26 12.14 -10.66
N ARG A 187 -22.01 13.42 -10.92
CA ARG A 187 -22.15 14.04 -12.22
C ARG A 187 -21.22 13.27 -13.16
N ALA A 188 -21.75 12.85 -14.31
CA ALA A 188 -20.98 12.17 -15.34
C ALA A 188 -19.68 12.96 -15.59
N GLN A 189 -18.54 12.37 -15.22
CA GLN A 189 -17.26 12.87 -15.69
C GLN A 189 -17.31 12.71 -17.20
N ALA A 190 -17.04 13.79 -17.94
CA ALA A 190 -16.86 13.71 -19.38
C ALA A 190 -15.83 12.60 -19.65
N THR A 191 -16.27 11.52 -20.29
CA THR A 191 -15.45 10.34 -20.57
C THR A 191 -14.31 10.65 -21.53
N GLU A 192 -14.34 11.82 -22.17
CA GLU A 192 -13.30 12.27 -23.07
C GLU A 192 -12.62 13.51 -22.49
N PRO A 193 -11.30 13.46 -22.24
CA PRO A 193 -10.53 14.66 -21.92
C PRO A 193 -10.68 15.66 -23.08
N ALA A 194 -10.84 16.94 -22.77
CA ALA A 194 -10.85 18.00 -23.78
C ALA A 194 -9.45 18.13 -24.40
N TRP A 195 -9.16 17.32 -25.41
CA TRP A 195 -7.89 17.36 -26.14
C TRP A 195 -7.82 18.59 -27.03
N SER A 196 -6.62 19.14 -27.15
CA SER A 196 -6.35 20.20 -28.11
C SER A 196 -6.49 19.67 -29.54
N ARG A 197 -6.86 20.54 -30.49
CA ARG A 197 -6.99 20.15 -31.92
C ARG A 197 -5.70 19.53 -32.48
N GLU A 198 -4.53 19.92 -31.98
CA GLU A 198 -3.24 19.35 -32.39
C GLU A 198 -2.99 17.94 -31.84
N GLU A 199 -3.42 17.66 -30.60
CA GLU A 199 -3.32 16.32 -30.03
C GLU A 199 -4.27 15.33 -30.73
N VAL A 200 -5.45 15.80 -31.15
CA VAL A 200 -6.38 15.01 -31.99
C VAL A 200 -5.71 14.67 -33.32
N ALA A 201 -5.12 15.65 -34.01
CA ALA A 201 -4.44 15.41 -35.30
C ALA A 201 -3.23 14.46 -35.16
N ARG A 202 -2.43 14.55 -34.08
CA ARG A 202 -1.34 13.60 -33.82
C ARG A 202 -1.85 12.19 -33.56
N ARG A 203 -3.00 12.07 -32.89
CA ARG A 203 -3.62 10.78 -32.62
C ARG A 203 -4.26 10.19 -33.86
N GLU A 204 -4.83 11.02 -34.73
CA GLU A 204 -5.31 10.61 -36.07
C GLU A 204 -4.15 10.15 -36.95
N LEU A 205 -3.00 10.84 -36.95
CA LEU A 205 -1.80 10.38 -37.63
C LEU A 205 -1.28 9.06 -37.06
N LEU A 206 -1.21 8.93 -35.73
CA LEU A 206 -0.86 7.66 -35.08
C LEU A 206 -1.91 6.56 -35.31
N ALA A 207 -3.17 6.91 -35.52
CA ALA A 207 -4.24 5.99 -35.86
C ALA A 207 -4.19 5.60 -37.34
N LEU A 208 -3.77 6.48 -38.24
CA LEU A 208 -3.50 6.14 -39.64
C LEU A 208 -2.28 5.22 -39.77
N ASP A 209 -1.27 5.42 -38.92
CA ASP A 209 -0.14 4.49 -38.80
C ASP A 209 -0.54 3.14 -38.15
N ASN A 210 -1.60 3.09 -37.33
CA ASN A 210 -1.99 1.90 -36.56
C ASN A 210 -3.29 1.21 -36.97
N ALA A 211 -4.14 1.78 -37.82
CA ALA A 211 -5.45 1.22 -38.12
C ALA A 211 -6.03 1.72 -39.45
N ALA A 212 -5.99 0.84 -40.46
CA ALA A 212 -7.24 0.48 -41.10
C ALA A 212 -8.27 0.20 -39.99
N LEU A 213 -9.38 0.95 -39.94
CA LEU A 213 -10.70 0.61 -39.37
C LEU A 213 -11.44 1.88 -38.86
N LEU A 214 -12.28 2.47 -39.71
CA LEU A 214 -13.43 3.28 -39.27
C LEU A 214 -14.70 2.41 -39.23
N PRO A 215 -15.67 2.70 -38.34
CA PRO A 215 -16.95 2.00 -38.29
C PRO A 215 -18.00 2.65 -39.20
N THR A 216 -18.71 1.84 -39.98
CA THR A 216 -20.04 2.18 -40.49
C THR A 216 -20.99 1.03 -40.16
N GLU A 217 -22.10 1.36 -39.53
CA GLU A 217 -23.14 0.42 -39.07
C GLU A 217 -23.95 -0.13 -40.26
N CYS A 218 -24.29 -1.43 -40.24
CA CYS A 218 -25.63 -1.98 -40.57
C CYS A 218 -25.64 -3.53 -40.47
N PRO A 219 -26.81 -4.17 -40.24
CA PRO A 219 -26.91 -5.59 -39.92
C PRO A 219 -27.28 -6.46 -41.13
N GLY A 220 -26.75 -7.68 -41.19
CA GLY A 220 -27.22 -8.74 -42.09
C GLY A 220 -27.13 -10.09 -41.38
N THR A 221 -28.06 -11.02 -41.62
CA THR A 221 -28.19 -12.31 -40.90
C THR A 221 -27.61 -13.47 -41.71
N SER A 222 -27.40 -14.64 -41.09
CA SER A 222 -26.74 -15.79 -41.75
C SER A 222 -27.49 -16.35 -42.97
N HIS A 223 -28.79 -16.06 -43.10
CA HIS A 223 -29.62 -16.49 -44.23
C HIS A 223 -29.23 -15.79 -45.56
N ASP A 224 -28.54 -14.66 -45.50
CA ASP A 224 -28.11 -13.88 -46.67
C ASP A 224 -26.90 -14.50 -47.38
N LEU A 225 -26.12 -15.35 -46.69
CA LEU A 225 -24.89 -15.97 -47.19
C LEU A 225 -25.20 -17.05 -48.24
N GLU A 226 -26.17 -17.94 -47.96
CA GLU A 226 -26.59 -18.97 -48.91
C GLU A 226 -27.29 -18.39 -50.15
N ALA A 227 -28.03 -17.29 -49.99
CA ALA A 227 -28.67 -16.59 -51.10
C ALA A 227 -27.65 -15.92 -52.02
N CYS A 228 -26.64 -15.25 -51.46
CA CYS A 228 -25.53 -14.67 -52.23
C CYS A 228 -24.72 -15.75 -52.97
N LEU A 229 -24.39 -16.88 -52.33
CA LEU A 229 -23.65 -17.96 -52.99
C LEU A 229 -24.43 -18.58 -54.16
N LYS A 230 -25.75 -18.79 -53.99
CA LYS A 230 -26.61 -19.27 -55.09
C LYS A 230 -26.75 -18.25 -56.24
N GLN A 231 -26.74 -16.95 -55.95
CA GLN A 231 -26.74 -15.91 -56.99
C GLN A 231 -25.43 -15.87 -57.79
N ILE A 232 -24.30 -16.14 -57.14
CA ILE A 232 -23.00 -16.29 -57.79
C ILE A 232 -22.98 -17.54 -58.69
N GLU A 233 -23.50 -18.68 -58.23
CA GLU A 233 -23.57 -19.92 -59.02
C GLU A 233 -24.42 -19.76 -60.29
N ASN A 234 -25.51 -18.99 -60.21
CA ASN A 234 -26.38 -18.72 -61.35
C ASN A 234 -25.83 -17.66 -62.33
N GLY A 235 -24.63 -17.11 -62.06
CA GLY A 235 -23.94 -16.16 -62.96
C GLY A 235 -24.52 -14.75 -62.99
N PHE A 236 -25.37 -14.38 -62.02
CA PHE A 236 -26.12 -13.11 -62.04
C PHE A 236 -25.42 -11.94 -61.33
N LEU A 237 -24.40 -12.19 -60.49
CA LEU A 237 -23.64 -11.11 -59.83
C LEU A 237 -22.20 -11.06 -60.34
N ASP A 238 -21.73 -9.84 -60.59
CA ASP A 238 -20.30 -9.54 -60.66
C ASP A 238 -19.66 -9.97 -59.34
N ILE A 239 -18.64 -10.83 -59.43
CA ILE A 239 -17.96 -11.44 -58.29
C ILE A 239 -17.51 -10.33 -57.32
N SER A 240 -17.04 -9.19 -57.83
CA SER A 240 -16.62 -8.07 -57.00
C SER A 240 -17.76 -7.49 -56.13
N ALA A 241 -19.00 -7.46 -56.63
CA ALA A 241 -20.13 -6.90 -55.90
C ALA A 241 -20.70 -7.86 -54.84
N ALA A 242 -20.70 -9.16 -55.14
CA ALA A 242 -21.15 -10.18 -54.19
C ALA A 242 -20.22 -10.27 -52.98
N PHE A 243 -18.92 -10.13 -53.20
CA PHE A 243 -17.93 -10.16 -52.13
C PHE A 243 -17.92 -8.90 -51.26
N GLU A 244 -18.17 -7.71 -51.82
CA GLU A 244 -18.26 -6.50 -51.00
C GLU A 244 -19.52 -6.49 -50.12
N SER A 245 -20.60 -7.12 -50.61
CA SER A 245 -21.79 -7.42 -49.82
C SER A 245 -21.47 -8.39 -48.67
N LEU A 246 -20.68 -9.44 -48.93
CA LEU A 246 -20.23 -10.38 -47.88
C LEU A 246 -19.28 -9.71 -46.87
N ARG A 247 -18.39 -8.81 -47.31
CA ARG A 247 -17.46 -8.08 -46.44
C ARG A 247 -18.19 -7.22 -45.42
N ILE A 248 -19.24 -6.54 -45.85
CA ILE A 248 -20.08 -5.70 -44.98
C ILE A 248 -20.82 -6.57 -43.96
N VAL A 249 -21.40 -7.69 -44.40
CA VAL A 249 -22.19 -8.59 -43.53
C VAL A 249 -21.33 -9.38 -42.53
N PHE A 250 -20.06 -9.67 -42.85
CA PHE A 250 -19.18 -10.51 -42.03
C PHE A 250 -18.02 -9.76 -41.37
N SER A 251 -18.16 -8.44 -41.16
CA SER A 251 -17.15 -7.66 -40.42
C SER A 251 -16.94 -8.24 -39.00
N PRO A 252 -15.69 -8.52 -38.58
CA PRO A 252 -15.36 -9.20 -37.31
C PRO A 252 -15.68 -8.39 -36.04
N ARG A 253 -16.34 -7.23 -36.18
CA ARG A 253 -16.68 -6.32 -35.08
C ARG A 253 -18.15 -6.38 -34.65
N LEU A 254 -18.97 -7.23 -35.27
CA LEU A 254 -20.34 -7.46 -34.83
C LEU A 254 -20.34 -8.35 -33.58
N PRO A 255 -20.82 -7.86 -32.42
CA PRO A 255 -20.88 -8.68 -31.21
C PRO A 255 -21.88 -9.83 -31.41
N GLY A 256 -21.44 -11.07 -31.18
CA GLY A 256 -22.29 -12.26 -31.20
C GLY A 256 -22.03 -13.25 -32.35
N ARG A 257 -21.11 -12.97 -33.28
CA ARG A 257 -20.66 -13.97 -34.27
C ARG A 257 -19.37 -14.63 -33.83
N SER A 258 -19.31 -15.94 -34.01
CA SER A 258 -18.18 -16.75 -33.58
C SER A 258 -17.05 -16.67 -34.62
N ALA A 259 -15.79 -16.68 -34.19
CA ALA A 259 -14.63 -16.77 -35.08
C ALA A 259 -14.70 -18.00 -36.02
N THR A 260 -15.47 -19.02 -35.63
CA THR A 260 -15.74 -20.21 -36.44
C THR A 260 -16.61 -19.91 -37.67
N ASP A 261 -17.57 -18.99 -37.58
CA ASP A 261 -18.42 -18.63 -38.72
C ASP A 261 -17.62 -17.91 -39.82
N PHE A 262 -16.70 -17.04 -39.40
CA PHE A 262 -15.79 -16.35 -40.31
C PHE A 262 -14.77 -17.32 -40.93
N GLY A 263 -14.26 -18.27 -40.13
CA GLY A 263 -13.42 -19.35 -40.63
C GLY A 263 -14.11 -20.20 -41.71
N ASN A 264 -15.37 -20.58 -41.50
CA ASN A 264 -16.16 -21.36 -42.45
C ASN A 264 -16.49 -20.59 -43.75
N LEU A 265 -16.73 -19.28 -43.65
CA LEU A 265 -16.90 -18.43 -44.82
C LEU A 265 -15.58 -18.35 -45.62
N ALA A 266 -14.46 -18.14 -44.94
CA ALA A 266 -13.15 -18.07 -45.56
C ALA A 266 -12.78 -19.36 -46.31
N THR A 267 -13.05 -20.54 -45.71
CA THR A 267 -12.83 -21.83 -46.38
C THR A 267 -13.74 -22.00 -47.59
N ALA A 268 -15.02 -21.64 -47.49
CA ALA A 268 -15.95 -21.69 -48.62
C ALA A 268 -15.49 -20.80 -49.80
N ILE A 269 -15.04 -19.58 -49.51
CA ILE A 269 -14.48 -18.66 -50.51
C ILE A 269 -13.23 -19.26 -51.17
N ILE A 270 -12.32 -19.86 -50.41
CA ILE A 270 -11.12 -20.49 -50.96
C ILE A 270 -11.49 -21.68 -51.85
N SER A 271 -12.43 -22.53 -51.43
CA SER A 271 -12.90 -23.65 -52.26
C SER A 271 -13.58 -23.20 -53.55
N PHE A 272 -14.38 -22.13 -53.50
CA PHE A 272 -15.06 -21.58 -54.66
C PHE A 272 -14.07 -20.96 -55.65
N THR A 273 -13.10 -20.20 -55.14
CA THR A 273 -12.06 -19.58 -55.98
C THR A 273 -11.19 -20.63 -56.64
N LYS A 274 -10.84 -21.72 -55.94
CA LYS A 274 -10.16 -22.89 -56.52
C LYS A 274 -10.95 -23.49 -57.68
N GLN A 275 -12.23 -23.81 -57.46
CA GLN A 275 -13.10 -24.37 -58.49
C GLN A 275 -13.22 -23.44 -59.72
N LYS A 276 -13.25 -22.12 -59.51
CA LYS A 276 -13.37 -21.14 -60.60
C LYS A 276 -12.08 -20.85 -61.33
N ILE A 277 -10.92 -20.83 -60.66
CA ILE A 277 -9.62 -20.67 -61.33
C ILE A 277 -9.33 -21.87 -62.24
N ASP A 278 -9.73 -23.08 -61.84
CA ASP A 278 -9.60 -24.27 -62.70
C ASP A 278 -10.55 -24.20 -63.93
N GLN A 279 -11.64 -23.43 -63.86
CA GLN A 279 -12.63 -23.28 -64.95
C GLN A 279 -12.38 -22.06 -65.86
N LEU A 280 -11.80 -20.97 -65.34
CA LEU A 280 -11.71 -19.68 -66.00
C LEU A 280 -10.27 -19.18 -65.98
N TYR A 281 -9.64 -19.15 -67.16
CA TYR A 281 -8.29 -18.63 -67.40
C TYR A 281 -8.27 -17.09 -67.35
N ILE A 282 -8.67 -16.47 -66.22
CA ILE A 282 -8.93 -15.03 -66.15
C ILE A 282 -8.09 -14.36 -65.05
N ASP A 283 -7.08 -13.61 -65.50
CA ASP A 283 -6.13 -12.81 -64.70
C ASP A 283 -6.82 -11.71 -63.85
N ALA A 284 -7.91 -11.13 -64.35
CA ALA A 284 -8.62 -10.04 -63.68
C ALA A 284 -9.37 -10.50 -62.42
N ALA A 285 -10.10 -11.62 -62.49
CA ALA A 285 -10.81 -12.17 -61.34
C ALA A 285 -9.85 -12.63 -60.25
N ALA A 286 -8.76 -13.31 -60.65
CA ALA A 286 -7.70 -13.73 -59.76
C ALA A 286 -7.06 -12.54 -59.03
N THR A 287 -6.73 -11.45 -59.72
CA THR A 287 -6.12 -10.27 -59.09
C THR A 287 -7.04 -9.55 -58.11
N THR A 288 -8.36 -9.48 -58.35
CA THR A 288 -9.33 -9.01 -57.35
C THR A 288 -9.38 -9.92 -56.12
N ILE A 289 -9.46 -11.24 -56.30
CA ILE A 289 -9.46 -12.20 -55.19
C ILE A 289 -8.16 -12.07 -54.37
N ILE A 290 -7.01 -11.87 -55.02
CA ILE A 290 -5.70 -11.66 -54.40
C ILE A 290 -5.69 -10.38 -53.54
N LYS A 291 -6.20 -9.26 -54.08
CA LYS A 291 -6.30 -8.00 -53.33
C LYS A 291 -7.23 -8.13 -52.13
N MET A 292 -8.30 -8.90 -52.24
CA MET A 292 -9.24 -9.10 -51.14
C MET A 292 -8.69 -10.06 -50.07
N ALA A 293 -7.95 -11.09 -50.46
CA ALA A 293 -7.25 -11.99 -49.53
C ALA A 293 -6.14 -11.28 -48.75
N HIS A 294 -5.53 -10.24 -49.33
CA HIS A 294 -4.55 -9.38 -48.66
C HIS A 294 -5.15 -8.62 -47.47
N ASP A 295 -6.38 -8.14 -47.62
CA ASP A 295 -7.07 -7.30 -46.61
C ASP A 295 -7.84 -8.12 -45.57
N ALA A 296 -7.88 -9.44 -45.72
CA ALA A 296 -8.65 -10.32 -44.87
C ALA A 296 -7.94 -10.68 -43.55
N PRO A 297 -8.68 -10.95 -42.45
CA PRO A 297 -8.11 -11.20 -41.14
C PRO A 297 -7.37 -12.55 -41.06
N ARG A 298 -6.61 -12.71 -39.97
CA ARG A 298 -5.73 -13.85 -39.62
C ARG A 298 -6.35 -15.25 -39.84
N GLU A 299 -7.67 -15.36 -39.81
CA GLU A 299 -8.41 -16.62 -40.00
C GLU A 299 -8.38 -17.11 -41.46
N ILE A 300 -8.37 -16.22 -42.46
CA ILE A 300 -8.17 -16.61 -43.87
C ILE A 300 -6.77 -17.18 -44.07
N ALA A 301 -5.77 -16.63 -43.39
CA ALA A 301 -4.41 -17.17 -43.44
C ALA A 301 -4.33 -18.58 -42.83
N LEU A 302 -5.17 -18.91 -41.84
CA LEU A 302 -5.25 -20.26 -41.28
C LEU A 302 -5.98 -21.23 -42.23
N ALA A 303 -7.06 -20.79 -42.89
CA ALA A 303 -7.75 -21.59 -43.90
C ALA A 303 -6.86 -21.87 -45.13
N LEU A 304 -6.12 -20.85 -45.60
CA LEU A 304 -5.10 -21.02 -46.64
C LEU A 304 -3.98 -21.96 -46.20
N LYS A 305 -3.60 -21.92 -44.91
CA LYS A 305 -2.59 -22.82 -44.35
C LYS A 305 -3.04 -24.28 -44.41
N THR A 306 -4.28 -24.57 -44.01
CA THR A 306 -4.81 -25.94 -44.04
C THR A 306 -4.96 -26.41 -45.48
N GLU A 307 -5.57 -25.63 -46.37
CA GLU A 307 -5.71 -25.99 -47.79
C GLU A 307 -4.36 -26.23 -48.46
N LEU A 308 -3.39 -25.30 -48.35
CA LEU A 308 -2.09 -25.45 -49.02
C LEU A 308 -1.25 -26.61 -48.45
N LEU A 309 -1.33 -26.86 -47.14
CA LEU A 309 -0.57 -27.96 -46.54
C LEU A 309 -1.22 -29.31 -46.85
N ASP A 310 -2.54 -29.39 -46.74
CA ASP A 310 -3.26 -30.64 -46.89
C ASP A 310 -3.35 -31.06 -48.37
N THR A 311 -3.45 -30.12 -49.32
CA THR A 311 -3.50 -30.49 -50.74
C THR A 311 -2.12 -30.79 -51.32
N VAL A 312 -1.11 -29.99 -51.01
CA VAL A 312 0.20 -30.09 -51.66
C VAL A 312 1.09 -31.18 -51.05
N PHE A 313 1.03 -31.39 -49.72
CA PHE A 313 1.84 -32.46 -49.10
C PHE A 313 1.14 -33.82 -49.06
N ALA A 314 -0.20 -33.88 -49.02
CA ALA A 314 -0.90 -35.17 -48.96
C ALA A 314 -1.02 -35.83 -50.34
N LYS A 315 -1.15 -35.05 -51.42
CA LYS A 315 -1.06 -35.57 -52.78
C LYS A 315 0.40 -35.92 -53.07
N LYS A 316 0.75 -37.19 -52.91
CA LYS A 316 2.07 -37.75 -53.30
C LYS A 316 2.36 -37.63 -54.81
N GLU A 317 1.43 -37.07 -55.58
CA GLU A 317 1.51 -36.82 -57.01
C GLU A 317 1.92 -35.38 -57.26
N TYR A 318 3.07 -35.20 -57.91
CA TYR A 318 3.79 -33.93 -58.07
C TYR A 318 3.23 -33.05 -59.20
N VAL A 319 1.91 -32.92 -59.28
CA VAL A 319 1.26 -32.02 -60.23
C VAL A 319 0.75 -30.82 -59.45
N ILE A 320 1.52 -29.72 -59.45
CA ILE A 320 1.03 -28.45 -58.93
C ILE A 320 0.01 -27.91 -59.92
N SER A 321 -1.22 -27.78 -59.47
CA SER A 321 -2.30 -27.16 -60.25
C SER A 321 -2.07 -25.66 -60.42
N LEU A 322 -2.62 -25.07 -61.49
CA LEU A 322 -2.54 -23.62 -61.72
C LEU A 322 -3.07 -22.83 -60.51
N THR A 323 -4.11 -23.36 -59.87
CA THR A 323 -4.66 -22.87 -58.60
C THR A 323 -3.62 -22.79 -57.48
N GLU A 324 -2.85 -23.85 -57.26
CA GLU A 324 -1.82 -23.88 -56.23
C GLU A 324 -0.68 -22.89 -56.51
N LEU A 325 -0.29 -22.69 -57.77
CA LEU A 325 0.67 -21.65 -58.16
C LEU A 325 0.12 -20.24 -57.90
N CYS A 326 -1.14 -19.99 -58.24
CA CYS A 326 -1.80 -18.71 -57.95
C CYS A 326 -1.85 -18.44 -56.45
N LEU A 327 -2.14 -19.44 -55.61
CA LEU A 327 -2.15 -19.31 -54.16
C LEU A 327 -0.75 -19.01 -53.57
N LEU A 328 0.30 -19.64 -54.09
CA LEU A 328 1.69 -19.36 -53.70
C LEU A 328 2.09 -17.92 -54.01
N ARG A 329 1.56 -17.31 -55.08
CA ARG A 329 1.79 -15.89 -55.42
C ARG A 329 1.17 -14.92 -54.41
N ILE A 330 0.14 -15.33 -53.69
CA ILE A 330 -0.55 -14.48 -52.69
C ILE A 330 0.26 -14.41 -51.39
N LEU A 331 0.91 -15.51 -51.00
CA LEU A 331 1.58 -15.68 -49.70
C LEU A 331 2.56 -14.55 -49.30
N PRO A 332 3.39 -13.98 -50.19
CA PRO A 332 4.31 -12.91 -49.83
C PRO A 332 3.61 -11.61 -49.44
N ARG A 333 2.42 -11.39 -50.01
CA ARG A 333 1.63 -10.17 -49.80
C ARG A 333 0.76 -10.27 -48.55
N ILE A 334 0.36 -11.47 -48.13
CA ILE A 334 -0.41 -11.62 -46.90
C ILE A 334 0.48 -11.25 -45.70
N ARG A 335 0.00 -10.34 -44.85
CA ARG A 335 0.60 -9.95 -43.55
C ARG A 335 0.50 -11.08 -42.50
N SER A 336 0.76 -12.31 -42.92
CA SER A 336 0.67 -13.54 -42.13
C SER A 336 2.00 -13.83 -41.41
N PRO A 337 2.02 -14.68 -40.37
CA PRO A 337 3.25 -15.00 -39.66
C PRO A 337 4.28 -15.62 -40.62
N ARG A 338 5.52 -15.15 -40.54
CA ARG A 338 6.71 -15.60 -41.32
C ARG A 338 6.80 -17.12 -41.53
N ALA A 339 6.18 -17.92 -40.66
CA ALA A 339 6.06 -19.37 -40.76
C ALA A 339 5.32 -19.86 -42.03
N LEU A 340 4.26 -19.19 -42.48
CA LEU A 340 3.50 -19.58 -43.68
C LEU A 340 4.31 -19.33 -44.95
N LEU A 341 4.88 -18.14 -45.04
CA LEU A 341 5.75 -17.73 -46.14
C LEU A 341 6.98 -18.64 -46.25
N ARG A 342 7.63 -18.95 -45.12
CA ARG A 342 8.74 -19.93 -45.10
C ARG A 342 8.31 -21.30 -45.63
N ARG A 343 7.12 -21.80 -45.26
CA ARG A 343 6.62 -23.08 -45.74
C ARG A 343 6.28 -23.05 -47.24
N GLY A 344 5.65 -21.99 -47.71
CA GLY A 344 5.38 -21.78 -49.14
C GLY A 344 6.67 -21.76 -49.96
N ILE A 345 7.70 -21.05 -49.49
CA ILE A 345 9.02 -21.04 -50.12
C ILE A 345 9.65 -22.43 -50.13
N ILE A 346 9.54 -23.21 -49.04
CA ILE A 346 10.06 -24.58 -48.99
C ILE A 346 9.34 -25.50 -49.99
N ILE A 347 8.01 -25.39 -50.11
CA ILE A 347 7.22 -26.15 -51.10
C ILE A 347 7.69 -25.79 -52.51
N LEU A 348 7.80 -24.50 -52.79
CA LEU A 348 8.21 -23.99 -54.10
C LEU A 348 9.64 -24.43 -54.42
N ALA A 349 10.57 -24.33 -53.46
CA ALA A 349 11.94 -24.83 -53.59
C ALA A 349 11.99 -26.34 -53.82
N HIS A 350 11.14 -27.13 -53.15
CA HIS A 350 11.09 -28.59 -53.34
C HIS A 350 10.54 -28.98 -54.72
N PHE A 351 9.51 -28.28 -55.19
CA PHE A 351 8.96 -28.47 -56.53
C PHE A 351 9.98 -28.09 -57.61
N LEU A 352 10.62 -26.92 -57.46
CA LEU A 352 11.65 -26.45 -58.39
C LEU A 352 12.86 -27.39 -58.41
N ALA A 353 13.34 -27.88 -57.26
CA ALA A 353 14.47 -28.81 -57.20
C ALA A 353 14.20 -30.16 -57.89
N ARG A 354 12.95 -30.47 -58.26
CA ARG A 354 12.55 -31.77 -58.80
C ARG A 354 12.16 -31.72 -60.28
N ILE A 355 11.87 -30.54 -60.81
CA ILE A 355 11.73 -30.35 -62.26
C ILE A 355 13.12 -30.49 -62.87
N GLN A 356 13.36 -31.52 -63.70
CA GLN A 356 14.70 -31.80 -64.27
C GLN A 356 15.16 -30.83 -65.37
N ASN A 357 14.51 -29.66 -65.51
CA ASN A 357 14.88 -28.65 -66.50
C ASN A 357 15.72 -27.57 -65.83
N ASP A 358 17.00 -27.85 -65.66
CA ASP A 358 17.97 -27.01 -64.91
C ASP A 358 18.10 -25.58 -65.46
N GLU A 359 17.87 -25.37 -66.76
CA GLU A 359 18.02 -24.06 -67.41
C GLU A 359 16.82 -23.13 -67.21
N PHE A 360 15.59 -23.67 -67.18
CA PHE A 360 14.37 -22.86 -67.01
C PHE A 360 14.18 -22.42 -65.54
N LEU A 361 14.58 -23.27 -64.60
CA LEU A 361 14.43 -23.05 -63.17
C LEU A 361 15.21 -21.86 -62.65
N LEU A 362 16.43 -21.68 -63.14
CA LEU A 362 17.33 -20.63 -62.68
C LEU A 362 16.93 -19.26 -63.25
N GLY A 363 16.45 -19.22 -64.50
CA GLY A 363 15.88 -18.01 -65.10
C GLY A 363 14.59 -17.56 -64.40
N CYS A 364 13.67 -18.48 -64.13
CA CYS A 364 12.40 -18.14 -63.48
C CYS A 364 12.57 -17.73 -62.00
N LEU A 365 13.46 -18.39 -61.25
CA LEU A 365 13.79 -18.01 -59.88
C LEU A 365 14.47 -16.64 -59.81
N ALA A 366 15.42 -16.35 -60.71
CA ALA A 366 16.07 -15.06 -60.77
C ALA A 366 15.07 -13.93 -61.06
N CYS A 367 14.12 -14.14 -61.98
CA CYS A 367 13.09 -13.15 -62.30
C CYS A 367 12.07 -12.94 -61.17
N LEU A 368 11.61 -14.00 -60.49
CA LEU A 368 10.68 -13.89 -59.35
C LEU A 368 11.31 -13.20 -58.15
N VAL A 369 12.58 -13.50 -57.87
CA VAL A 369 13.33 -12.88 -56.77
C VAL A 369 13.71 -11.44 -57.10
N ALA A 370 14.08 -11.13 -58.35
CA ALA A 370 14.43 -9.77 -58.76
C ALA A 370 13.22 -8.82 -58.79
N HIS A 371 12.05 -9.28 -59.25
CA HIS A 371 10.95 -8.35 -59.55
C HIS A 371 9.93 -8.16 -58.40
N GLU A 372 9.82 -9.08 -57.44
CA GLU A 372 8.83 -8.97 -56.34
C GLU A 372 9.43 -8.95 -54.91
N LEU A 373 10.69 -9.34 -54.70
CA LEU A 373 11.34 -9.36 -53.38
C LEU A 373 12.37 -8.22 -53.16
N GLU A 374 12.52 -7.35 -54.16
CA GLU A 374 13.49 -6.25 -54.22
C GLU A 374 13.47 -5.29 -53.00
N PRO A 375 12.32 -4.88 -52.43
CA PRO A 375 12.34 -3.88 -51.35
C PRO A 375 12.62 -4.47 -49.95
N HIS A 376 12.74 -5.80 -49.78
CA HIS A 376 12.79 -6.41 -48.44
C HIS A 376 13.95 -7.40 -48.19
N LEU A 377 14.77 -7.73 -49.18
CA LEU A 377 15.93 -8.61 -49.01
C LEU A 377 17.27 -7.89 -49.22
N TYR A 378 17.63 -7.04 -48.26
CA TYR A 378 19.04 -6.74 -47.97
C TYR A 378 19.65 -7.85 -47.10
N LEU A 379 19.54 -9.11 -47.54
CA LEU A 379 20.11 -10.26 -46.82
C LEU A 379 21.49 -10.60 -47.42
N PRO A 380 22.58 -10.46 -46.65
CA PRO A 380 23.94 -10.83 -47.08
C PRO A 380 24.07 -12.27 -47.58
N GLU A 381 23.13 -13.14 -47.19
CA GLU A 381 23.06 -14.55 -47.54
C GLU A 381 22.77 -14.80 -49.03
N VAL A 382 22.00 -13.92 -49.70
CA VAL A 382 21.72 -14.01 -51.14
C VAL A 382 22.97 -13.69 -51.96
N GLN A 383 23.81 -12.76 -51.49
CA GLN A 383 25.08 -12.43 -52.13
C GLN A 383 26.14 -13.53 -51.95
N ALA A 384 26.11 -14.25 -50.82
CA ALA A 384 26.94 -15.43 -50.63
C ALA A 384 26.51 -16.57 -51.57
N PHE A 385 25.19 -16.76 -51.76
CA PHE A 385 24.64 -17.73 -52.68
C PHE A 385 25.02 -17.43 -54.15
N LEU A 386 24.90 -16.17 -54.59
CA LEU A 386 25.35 -15.72 -55.92
C LEU A 386 26.85 -15.90 -56.15
N LYS A 387 27.68 -15.77 -55.12
CA LYS A 387 29.12 -16.07 -55.19
C LYS A 387 29.40 -17.57 -55.28
N SER A 388 28.55 -18.41 -54.69
CA SER A 388 28.69 -19.88 -54.76
C SER A 388 28.08 -20.50 -56.02
N ALA A 389 27.19 -19.81 -56.72
CA ALA A 389 26.45 -20.30 -57.89
C ALA A 389 27.18 -20.09 -59.24
N GLN A 390 28.51 -20.26 -59.28
CA GLN A 390 29.23 -20.40 -60.55
C GLN A 390 29.40 -21.88 -60.91
N PRO A 391 29.21 -22.31 -62.18
CA PRO A 391 29.19 -21.49 -63.38
C PRO A 391 27.83 -21.54 -64.09
N ILE A 392 27.12 -20.42 -64.12
CA ILE A 392 26.02 -20.22 -65.07
C ILE A 392 26.49 -19.09 -65.97
N GLU A 393 26.29 -19.29 -67.26
CA GLU A 393 26.70 -18.51 -68.43
C GLU A 393 26.90 -16.99 -68.26
N PRO A 394 27.71 -16.35 -69.14
CA PRO A 394 28.28 -15.04 -68.88
C PRO A 394 27.21 -14.00 -68.56
N ILE A 395 27.20 -13.62 -67.27
CA ILE A 395 26.56 -12.41 -66.75
C ILE A 395 26.79 -11.30 -67.76
N THR A 396 25.70 -10.75 -68.31
CA THR A 396 25.78 -9.70 -69.33
C THR A 396 26.58 -8.51 -68.79
N GLN A 397 27.37 -7.87 -69.64
CA GLN A 397 28.26 -6.76 -69.26
C GLN A 397 27.54 -5.65 -68.47
N ALA A 398 26.25 -5.44 -68.75
CA ALA A 398 25.40 -4.49 -68.03
C ALA A 398 25.25 -4.82 -66.53
N GLN A 399 25.17 -6.09 -66.15
CA GLN A 399 25.08 -6.51 -64.75
C GLN A 399 26.42 -6.35 -64.02
N ILE A 400 27.54 -6.54 -64.74
CA ILE A 400 28.89 -6.29 -64.22
C ILE A 400 29.09 -4.80 -63.95
N ASP A 401 28.63 -3.94 -64.87
CA ASP A 401 28.75 -2.49 -64.73
C ASP A 401 27.85 -1.95 -63.62
N TRP A 402 26.65 -2.53 -63.44
CA TRP A 402 25.80 -2.26 -62.28
C TRP A 402 26.47 -2.65 -60.96
N LEU A 403 27.06 -3.84 -60.88
CA LEU A 403 27.79 -4.29 -59.68
C LEU A 403 29.00 -3.39 -59.35
N LYS A 404 29.67 -2.86 -60.37
CA LYS A 404 30.79 -1.91 -60.19
C LYS A 404 30.31 -0.52 -59.74
N SER A 405 29.09 -0.12 -60.11
CA SER A 405 28.51 1.18 -59.72
C SER A 405 28.12 1.26 -58.23
N LEU A 406 27.99 0.12 -57.54
CA LEU A 406 27.62 0.05 -56.11
C LEU A 406 28.72 0.53 -55.15
N GLY A 407 29.89 0.91 -55.65
CA GLY A 407 30.98 1.51 -54.87
C GLY A 407 31.75 0.50 -53.99
N PRO A 408 32.97 0.86 -53.53
CA PRO A 408 33.74 0.01 -52.62
C PRO A 408 33.00 -0.09 -51.27
N GLN A 409 32.66 -1.31 -50.85
CA GLN A 409 32.08 -1.55 -49.54
C GLN A 409 33.08 -1.16 -48.45
N GLU A 410 32.67 -0.27 -47.55
CA GLU A 410 33.44 0.04 -46.34
C GLU A 410 33.65 -1.26 -45.54
N PRO A 411 34.89 -1.56 -45.09
CA PRO A 411 35.12 -2.71 -44.24
C PRO A 411 34.30 -2.52 -42.98
N LYS A 412 33.40 -3.48 -42.68
CA LYS A 412 32.62 -3.48 -41.45
C LYS A 412 33.58 -3.52 -40.28
N ILE A 413 33.87 -2.35 -39.71
CA ILE A 413 34.45 -2.26 -38.38
C ILE A 413 33.33 -2.73 -37.46
N GLN A 414 33.35 -4.00 -37.07
CA GLN A 414 32.56 -4.49 -35.95
C GLN A 414 33.15 -3.86 -34.69
N GLU A 415 32.92 -2.57 -34.51
CA GLU A 415 33.21 -1.90 -33.25
C GLU A 415 32.34 -2.59 -32.20
N GLN A 416 32.99 -3.42 -31.39
CA GLN A 416 32.41 -4.01 -30.20
C GLN A 416 32.21 -2.88 -29.18
N PHE A 417 31.28 -1.97 -29.45
CA PHE A 417 30.72 -1.11 -28.41
C PHE A 417 29.83 -2.00 -27.53
N SER A 418 30.45 -2.82 -26.68
CA SER A 418 29.78 -3.30 -25.49
C SER A 418 29.47 -2.06 -24.67
N GLY A 419 28.22 -1.63 -24.69
CA GLY A 419 27.76 -0.52 -23.86
C GLY A 419 28.20 -0.80 -22.43
N VAL A 420 29.06 0.06 -21.89
CA VAL A 420 29.53 -0.06 -20.51
C VAL A 420 28.30 0.02 -19.63
N GLU A 421 27.95 -1.08 -18.95
CA GLU A 421 26.81 -1.10 -18.06
C GLU A 421 27.02 -0.06 -16.95
N PRO A 422 26.05 0.82 -16.70
CA PRO A 422 26.17 1.79 -15.62
C PRO A 422 26.31 1.06 -14.28
N PRO A 423 27.03 1.64 -13.30
CA PRO A 423 27.17 1.03 -11.99
C PRO A 423 25.79 0.77 -11.36
N PRO A 424 25.62 -0.34 -10.62
CA PRO A 424 24.33 -0.66 -10.02
C PRO A 424 23.91 0.43 -9.05
N THR A 425 22.69 0.93 -9.23
CA THR A 425 22.11 1.92 -8.32
C THR A 425 21.68 1.20 -7.04
N ILE A 426 22.28 1.56 -5.90
CA ILE A 426 21.91 1.02 -4.58
C ILE A 426 20.82 1.91 -3.99
N GLU A 427 19.65 1.33 -3.71
CA GLU A 427 18.59 2.04 -3.02
C GLU A 427 18.96 2.32 -1.55
N PRO A 428 18.84 3.57 -1.08
CA PRO A 428 19.16 3.90 0.30
C PRO A 428 18.13 3.27 1.25
N ARG A 429 18.60 2.54 2.27
CA ARG A 429 17.74 1.98 3.31
C ARG A 429 17.31 3.07 4.30
N ILE A 430 16.23 3.77 3.97
CA ILE A 430 15.65 4.83 4.81
C ILE A 430 14.37 4.29 5.46
N GLU A 431 14.30 4.33 6.78
CA GLU A 431 13.06 4.03 7.48
C GLU A 431 12.07 5.20 7.31
N HIS A 432 10.89 4.95 6.73
CA HIS A 432 9.86 5.97 6.47
C HIS A 432 9.44 6.77 7.72
N ARG A 433 9.61 6.20 8.92
CA ARG A 433 9.37 6.87 10.18
C ARG A 433 10.62 6.77 11.06
N LEU A 434 11.60 7.63 10.78
CA LEU A 434 12.77 7.89 11.63
C LEU A 434 12.32 8.44 13.00
N MET A 435 11.78 7.57 13.85
CA MET A 435 11.79 7.84 15.27
C MET A 435 13.20 7.50 15.76
N ASN A 436 13.78 8.33 16.63
CA ASN A 436 15.06 8.07 17.29
C ASN A 436 14.97 6.89 18.29
N LYS A 437 14.36 5.78 17.89
CA LYS A 437 14.30 4.52 18.60
C LYS A 437 15.59 3.80 18.27
N HIS A 438 16.55 3.89 19.18
CA HIS A 438 17.87 3.23 19.11
C HIS A 438 17.84 1.70 18.89
N ASP A 439 16.66 1.06 18.85
CA ASP A 439 16.49 -0.39 18.76
C ASP A 439 15.45 -0.80 17.69
N ALA A 440 15.14 0.07 16.71
CA ALA A 440 14.14 -0.24 15.67
C ALA A 440 14.50 -1.47 14.81
N HIS A 441 15.80 -1.74 14.62
CA HIS A 441 16.30 -2.85 13.83
C HIS A 441 16.42 -4.19 14.57
N LEU A 442 16.17 -4.21 15.89
CA LEU A 442 16.30 -5.44 16.68
C LEU A 442 15.00 -6.25 16.64
N ASP A 443 15.12 -7.55 16.44
CA ASP A 443 13.98 -8.48 16.48
C ASP A 443 13.25 -8.41 17.82
N GLY A 444 11.92 -8.58 17.79
CA GLY A 444 11.02 -8.49 18.95
C GLY A 444 11.59 -9.03 20.27
N PRO A 445 12.05 -10.30 20.37
CA PRO A 445 12.55 -10.86 21.62
C PRO A 445 13.87 -10.20 22.08
N THR A 446 14.77 -9.89 21.16
CA THR A 446 16.05 -9.24 21.50
C THR A 446 15.86 -7.79 21.93
N ALA A 447 14.94 -7.07 21.28
CA ALA A 447 14.53 -5.72 21.64
C ALA A 447 13.90 -5.68 23.03
N GLN A 448 13.01 -6.65 23.35
CA GLN A 448 12.40 -6.79 24.67
C GLN A 448 13.45 -7.09 25.75
N LEU A 449 14.36 -8.05 25.53
CA LEU A 449 15.44 -8.36 26.48
C LEU A 449 16.35 -7.15 26.74
N LYS A 450 16.69 -6.40 25.70
CA LYS A 450 17.52 -5.20 25.84
C LYS A 450 16.76 -4.09 26.58
N HIS A 451 15.45 -3.97 26.36
CA HIS A 451 14.58 -3.03 27.08
C HIS A 451 14.50 -3.38 28.57
N THR A 452 14.19 -4.63 28.91
CA THR A 452 14.10 -5.11 30.31
C THR A 452 15.45 -4.97 31.02
N LYS A 453 16.55 -5.30 30.35
CA LYS A 453 17.91 -5.08 30.90
C LYS A 453 18.19 -3.62 31.20
N ARG A 454 17.72 -2.67 30.38
CA ARG A 454 17.87 -1.22 30.65
C ARG A 454 16.99 -0.78 31.83
N LEU A 455 15.76 -1.28 31.92
CA LEU A 455 14.86 -1.00 33.05
C LEU A 455 15.47 -1.52 34.36
N LEU A 456 15.87 -2.78 34.40
CA LEU A 456 16.51 -3.40 35.56
C LEU A 456 17.75 -2.63 36.00
N ASN A 457 18.62 -2.25 35.06
CA ASN A 457 19.81 -1.47 35.40
C ASN A 457 19.47 -0.06 35.89
N ARG A 458 18.42 0.57 35.36
CA ARG A 458 17.94 1.88 35.81
C ARG A 458 17.39 1.82 37.22
N GLU A 459 16.57 0.82 37.51
CA GLU A 459 15.95 0.57 38.81
C GLU A 459 16.99 0.18 39.85
N ARG A 460 17.85 -0.81 39.55
CA ARG A 460 18.96 -1.21 40.42
C ARG A 460 19.86 -0.03 40.79
N ARG A 461 20.25 0.79 39.81
CA ARG A 461 21.05 2.02 40.08
C ARG A 461 20.25 3.05 40.87
N GLY A 462 18.94 3.13 40.66
CA GLY A 462 18.03 3.99 41.43
C GLY A 462 17.99 3.59 42.91
N ALA A 463 17.61 2.33 43.17
CA ALA A 463 17.52 1.74 44.50
C ALA A 463 18.84 1.86 45.26
N MET A 464 19.96 1.44 44.65
CA MET A 464 21.28 1.52 45.27
C MET A 464 21.69 2.96 45.63
N ARG A 465 21.31 3.96 44.83
CA ARG A 465 21.57 5.37 45.16
C ARG A 465 20.74 5.87 46.33
N GLU A 466 19.49 5.45 46.46
CA GLU A 466 18.67 5.83 47.61
C GLU A 466 19.18 5.15 48.89
N LEU A 467 19.46 3.84 48.85
CA LEU A 467 20.02 3.11 49.99
C LEU A 467 21.32 3.74 50.52
N ARG A 468 22.24 4.15 49.63
CA ARG A 468 23.47 4.83 50.04
C ARG A 468 23.18 6.15 50.73
N ARG A 469 22.27 6.97 50.19
CA ARG A 469 21.92 8.25 50.81
C ARG A 469 21.19 8.08 52.14
N ASP A 470 20.39 7.03 52.27
CA ASP A 470 19.70 6.69 53.51
C ASP A 470 20.72 6.25 54.57
N ALA A 471 21.72 5.43 54.18
CA ALA A 471 22.84 5.07 55.04
C ALA A 471 23.67 6.30 55.46
N ASP A 472 24.02 7.19 54.53
CA ASP A 472 24.73 8.45 54.82
C ASP A 472 23.93 9.34 55.78
N PHE A 473 22.61 9.43 55.56
CA PHE A 473 21.70 10.18 56.42
C PHE A 473 21.68 9.61 57.84
N LEU A 474 21.47 8.30 58.00
CA LEU A 474 21.49 7.63 59.30
C LEU A 474 22.84 7.76 60.00
N HIS A 475 23.95 7.61 59.27
CA HIS A 475 25.29 7.82 59.81
C HIS A 475 25.46 9.26 60.35
N SER A 476 25.06 10.26 59.57
CA SER A 476 25.11 11.67 60.01
C SER A 476 24.25 11.94 61.24
N LEU A 477 23.10 11.26 61.34
CA LEU A 477 22.17 11.40 62.47
C LEU A 477 22.72 10.74 63.73
N ARG A 478 23.25 9.51 63.62
CA ARG A 478 23.90 8.80 64.73
C ARG A 478 25.13 9.55 65.24
N SER A 479 25.96 10.09 64.34
CA SER A 479 27.13 10.89 64.72
C SER A 479 26.73 12.18 65.45
N LYS A 480 25.66 12.86 65.02
CA LYS A 480 25.11 14.02 65.73
C LYS A 480 24.65 13.66 67.14
N GLN A 481 23.86 12.59 67.28
CA GLN A 481 23.40 12.10 68.58
C GLN A 481 24.58 11.75 69.50
N GLN A 482 25.58 11.03 69.01
CA GLN A 482 26.78 10.70 69.79
C GLN A 482 27.53 11.94 70.26
N ASN A 483 27.67 12.96 69.40
CA ASN A 483 28.33 14.21 69.77
C ASN A 483 27.52 15.01 70.80
N GLU A 484 26.19 15.06 70.66
CA GLU A 484 25.28 15.69 71.62
C GLU A 484 25.36 14.98 72.98
N ASP A 485 25.36 13.64 73.00
CA ASP A 485 25.50 12.83 74.22
C ASP A 485 26.87 13.02 74.89
N LEU A 486 27.95 13.12 74.11
CA LEU A 486 29.28 13.40 74.66
C LEU A 486 29.36 14.83 75.22
N SER A 487 28.73 15.79 74.54
CA SER A 487 28.68 17.19 74.99
C SER A 487 27.88 17.34 76.28
N SER A 488 26.71 16.70 76.38
CA SER A 488 25.88 16.70 77.59
C SER A 488 26.61 16.04 78.76
N LYS A 489 27.20 14.85 78.56
CA LYS A 489 28.03 14.18 79.57
C LYS A 489 29.20 15.04 80.04
N ARG A 490 29.87 15.77 79.14
CA ARG A 490 30.95 16.71 79.51
C ARG A 490 30.42 17.87 80.34
N SER A 491 29.30 18.48 79.93
CA SER A 491 28.65 19.58 80.65
C SER A 491 28.19 19.15 82.04
N ASP A 492 27.58 17.97 82.17
CA ASP A 492 27.09 17.47 83.44
C ASP A 492 28.23 17.07 84.38
N ARG A 493 29.31 16.48 83.85
CA ARG A 493 30.55 16.30 84.62
C ARG A 493 31.10 17.62 85.12
N GLN A 494 31.16 18.66 84.28
CA GLN A 494 31.63 19.98 84.69
C GLN A 494 30.76 20.59 85.78
N LYS A 495 29.43 20.51 85.66
CA LYS A 495 28.49 20.95 86.70
C LYS A 495 28.71 20.20 88.01
N ASN A 496 28.88 18.88 87.95
CA ASN A 496 29.15 18.06 89.13
C ASN A 496 30.50 18.44 89.78
N TYR A 497 31.55 18.67 88.99
CA TYR A 497 32.84 19.14 89.52
C TYR A 497 32.71 20.50 90.19
N ASN A 498 32.05 21.46 89.54
CA ASN A 498 31.81 22.79 90.11
C ASN A 498 31.02 22.68 91.42
N TRP A 499 29.97 21.85 91.46
CA TRP A 499 29.17 21.62 92.67
C TRP A 499 29.99 21.00 93.81
N ILE A 500 30.87 20.04 93.53
CA ILE A 500 31.78 19.45 94.54
C ILE A 500 32.74 20.52 95.08
N GLN A 501 33.30 21.37 94.20
CA GLN A 501 34.19 22.45 94.59
C GLN A 501 33.49 23.49 95.48
N ASP A 502 32.28 23.91 95.10
CA ASP A 502 31.46 24.84 95.88
C ASP A 502 31.12 24.28 97.27
N ARG A 503 30.82 22.99 97.36
CA ARG A 503 30.53 22.31 98.63
C ARG A 503 31.78 22.18 99.51
N SER A 504 32.93 21.85 98.90
CA SER A 504 34.22 21.83 99.59
C SER A 504 34.57 23.20 100.18
N ALA A 505 34.34 24.27 99.41
CA ALA A 505 34.60 25.65 99.84
C ALA A 505 33.71 26.11 101.01
N LYS A 506 32.47 25.61 101.10
CA LYS A 506 31.54 25.97 102.19
C LYS A 506 31.80 25.25 103.51
N GLY A 507 32.74 24.30 103.55
CA GLY A 507 33.02 23.45 104.71
C GLY A 507 31.95 22.36 104.88
N TRP A 508 32.41 21.15 105.19
CA TRP A 508 31.52 20.06 105.59
C TRP A 508 31.06 20.34 107.03
N GLN A 509 29.95 21.06 107.19
CA GLN A 509 29.25 21.16 108.47
C GLN A 509 28.43 19.89 108.74
#